data_AF-N1V253-F1
#
_entry.id   AF-N1V253-F1
#
_cell.length_a   1.000
_cell.length_b   1.000
_cell.length_c   1.000
_cell.angle_alpha   90.00
_cell.angle_beta   90.00
_cell.angle_gamma   90.00
#
_symmetry.space_group_name_H-M   'P 1'
#
loop_
_entity.id
_entity.type
_entity.pdbx_description
1 polymer ?
#
loop_
_entity_poly.entity_id
_entity_poly.type
_entity_poly.pdbx_seq_one_letter_code
_entity_poly.pdbx_strand_id
1 'polypeptide(L)'
;MSHASAFDFRSAATGVVFQDKPLATLSPWLAKSRAAAGQDGLQFTLVTPSSTAVSLPLGAMLAEPGCQWLATTAEGTFFDGFTGRVHQWDGAAFQPLDEIGEDFLLTPALPSGLVHVRAETMHPASHSTRIGGFTAQLFTELTGAAPTGWGVAEPVSEPWDEAAVTAHCFERAPETAFLVVVGHPRVGTAAPVIAVVTVERSFHGVHESVELLVESPEPLDAGQLDSFSARMHRNHARTAVLGHALAFSSLARPARFTGVSVPACAVFGPEALQDYGADAALAAAGPRARL
;
A
#
# COMPACT_ATOMS: atom_id res chain seq x y z
N MET A 1 -21.82 27.51 11.43
CA MET A 1 -21.83 26.48 10.36
C MET A 1 -21.62 25.14 11.05
N SER A 2 -22.61 24.25 11.01
CA SER A 2 -22.55 22.93 11.65
C SER A 2 -21.39 22.14 11.05
N HIS A 3 -20.33 21.87 11.82
CA HIS A 3 -19.33 20.88 11.41
C HIS A 3 -20.06 19.55 11.25
N ALA A 4 -20.17 19.03 10.02
CA ALA A 4 -20.54 17.65 9.81
C ALA A 4 -19.59 16.80 10.68
N SER A 5 -20.14 15.92 11.51
CA SER A 5 -19.35 15.03 12.37
C SER A 5 -18.33 14.29 11.50
N ALA A 6 -17.08 14.23 11.97
CA ALA A 6 -16.02 13.48 11.28
C ALA A 6 -16.26 11.95 11.35
N PHE A 7 -17.18 11.52 12.21
CA PHE A 7 -17.50 10.11 12.45
C PHE A 7 -19.01 9.91 12.39
N ASP A 8 -19.43 8.72 11.95
CA ASP A 8 -20.83 8.30 12.01
C ASP A 8 -21.22 7.93 13.44
N PHE A 9 -20.25 7.39 14.20
CA PHE A 9 -20.38 7.09 15.62
C PHE A 9 -19.09 7.44 16.35
N ARG A 10 -19.20 7.91 17.60
CA ARG A 10 -18.05 8.28 18.43
C ARG A 10 -18.28 7.83 19.86
N SER A 11 -17.26 7.22 20.46
CA SER A 11 -17.17 6.95 21.89
C SER A 11 -16.07 7.80 22.54
N ALA A 12 -15.75 7.51 23.81
CA ALA A 12 -14.60 8.10 24.49
C ALA A 12 -13.24 7.57 23.96
N ALA A 13 -13.21 6.45 23.23
CA ALA A 13 -11.98 5.78 22.81
C ALA A 13 -11.85 5.59 21.29
N THR A 14 -12.95 5.59 20.53
CA THR A 14 -12.91 5.39 19.07
C THR A 14 -13.84 6.35 18.31
N GLY A 15 -13.41 6.73 17.11
CA GLY A 15 -14.23 7.32 16.07
C GLY A 15 -14.49 6.29 14.97
N VAL A 16 -15.77 5.99 14.73
CA VAL A 16 -16.23 4.96 13.80
C VAL A 16 -16.82 5.58 12.55
N VAL A 17 -16.43 5.04 11.41
CA VAL A 17 -16.97 5.38 10.09
C VAL A 17 -17.50 4.12 9.43
N PHE A 18 -18.70 4.18 8.86
CA PHE A 18 -19.27 3.09 8.07
C PHE A 18 -19.05 3.34 6.57
N GLN A 19 -18.61 2.33 5.84
CA GLN A 19 -18.53 2.37 4.39
C GLN A 19 -19.19 1.14 3.78
N ASP A 20 -20.30 1.36 3.09
CA ASP A 20 -21.06 0.35 2.35
C ASP A 20 -20.89 0.58 0.84
N LYS A 21 -19.69 0.28 0.36
CA LYS A 21 -19.37 0.24 -1.07
C LYS A 21 -18.72 -1.10 -1.38
N PRO A 22 -18.93 -1.67 -2.58
CA PRO A 22 -18.20 -2.86 -2.99
C PRO A 22 -16.68 -2.68 -2.93
N LEU A 23 -16.21 -1.46 -3.23
CA LEU A 23 -14.81 -1.03 -3.08
C LEU A 23 -14.77 0.25 -2.24
N ALA A 24 -14.15 0.16 -1.07
CA ALA A 24 -13.80 1.30 -0.24
C ALA A 24 -12.43 1.83 -0.65
N THR A 25 -12.34 3.14 -0.90
CA THR A 25 -11.13 3.83 -1.34
C THR A 25 -10.72 4.90 -0.34
N LEU A 26 -9.46 5.35 -0.37
CA LEU A 26 -8.97 6.41 0.51
C LEU A 26 -9.53 7.76 0.09
N SER A 27 -10.77 8.05 0.45
CA SER A 27 -11.39 9.34 0.12
C SER A 27 -10.83 10.50 0.99
N PRO A 28 -10.91 11.76 0.52
CA PRO A 28 -10.54 12.92 1.34
C PRO A 28 -11.28 13.00 2.67
N TRP A 29 -12.52 12.50 2.72
CA TRP A 29 -13.29 12.44 3.96
C TRP A 29 -12.72 11.41 4.94
N LEU A 30 -12.37 10.20 4.48
CA LEU A 30 -11.72 9.19 5.35
C LEU A 30 -10.37 9.68 5.88
N ALA A 31 -9.56 10.33 5.03
CA ALA A 31 -8.30 10.93 5.45
C ALA A 31 -8.52 12.00 6.55
N LYS A 32 -9.55 12.85 6.38
CA LYS A 32 -9.93 13.85 7.37
C LYS A 32 -10.45 13.23 8.67
N SER A 33 -11.26 12.18 8.59
CA SER A 33 -11.77 11.45 9.76
C SER A 33 -10.63 10.80 10.55
N ARG A 34 -9.67 10.18 9.86
CA ARG A 34 -8.44 9.66 10.46
C ARG A 34 -7.64 10.74 11.17
N ALA A 35 -7.42 11.89 10.52
CA ALA A 35 -6.71 13.02 11.11
C ALA A 35 -7.42 13.55 12.37
N ALA A 36 -8.76 13.69 12.32
CA ALA A 36 -9.56 14.10 13.47
C ALA A 36 -9.47 13.11 14.64
N ALA A 37 -9.45 11.80 14.36
CA ALA A 37 -9.28 10.78 15.39
C ALA A 37 -7.92 10.92 16.09
N GLY A 38 -6.85 11.12 15.33
CA GLY A 38 -5.51 11.36 15.87
C GLY A 38 -5.43 12.62 16.76
N GLN A 39 -6.06 13.72 16.34
CA GLN A 39 -6.11 14.97 17.12
C GLN A 39 -6.87 14.79 18.44
N ASP A 40 -7.93 13.99 18.43
CA ASP A 40 -8.78 13.73 19.59
C ASP A 40 -8.24 12.57 20.46
N GLY A 41 -7.11 11.95 20.10
CA GLY A 41 -6.55 10.80 20.81
C GLY A 41 -7.40 9.52 20.71
N LEU A 42 -8.22 9.41 19.67
CA LEU A 42 -9.12 8.28 19.42
C LEU A 42 -8.47 7.26 18.47
N GLN A 43 -8.85 6.00 18.63
CA GLN A 43 -8.69 5.02 17.57
C GLN A 43 -9.61 5.38 16.40
N PHE A 44 -9.13 5.25 15.17
CA PHE A 44 -9.95 5.37 13.97
C PHE A 44 -10.38 3.96 13.51
N THR A 45 -11.69 3.70 13.49
CA THR A 45 -12.24 2.41 13.06
C THR A 45 -13.10 2.57 11.82
N LEU A 46 -12.70 1.94 10.72
CA LEU A 46 -13.54 1.77 9.53
C LEU A 46 -14.33 0.46 9.65
N VAL A 47 -15.66 0.54 9.52
CA VAL A 47 -16.54 -0.63 9.48
C VAL A 47 -17.11 -0.78 8.07
N THR A 48 -16.99 -1.97 7.49
CA THR A 48 -17.53 -2.32 6.17
C THR A 48 -18.33 -3.62 6.24
N PRO A 49 -19.28 -3.87 5.32
CA PRO A 49 -19.74 -5.24 5.08
C PRO A 49 -18.58 -6.18 4.74
N SER A 50 -18.73 -7.48 5.03
CA SER A 50 -17.71 -8.49 4.72
C SER A 50 -17.50 -8.69 3.21
N SER A 51 -18.43 -8.22 2.37
CA SER A 51 -18.34 -8.19 0.91
C SER A 51 -17.54 -7.02 0.34
N THR A 52 -17.21 -6.01 1.16
CA THR A 52 -16.41 -4.85 0.73
C THR A 52 -14.93 -5.20 0.65
N ALA A 53 -14.30 -4.80 -0.45
CA ALA A 53 -12.84 -4.77 -0.57
C ALA A 53 -12.30 -3.35 -0.30
N VAL A 54 -11.05 -3.24 0.12
CA VAL A 54 -10.33 -1.98 0.31
C VAL A 54 -9.26 -1.81 -0.76
N SER A 55 -9.10 -0.58 -1.28
CA SER A 55 -8.00 -0.24 -2.17
C SER A 55 -6.65 -0.29 -1.45
N LEU A 56 -5.55 -0.35 -2.20
CA LEU A 56 -4.20 -0.30 -1.64
C LEU A 56 -3.96 0.94 -0.76
N PRO A 57 -4.28 2.19 -1.19
CA PRO A 57 -4.07 3.36 -0.34
C PRO A 57 -4.86 3.34 0.96
N LEU A 58 -6.11 2.89 0.91
CA LEU A 58 -6.92 2.78 2.11
C LEU A 58 -6.37 1.69 3.04
N GLY A 59 -5.96 0.55 2.48
CA GLY A 59 -5.32 -0.52 3.23
C GLY A 59 -4.03 -0.08 3.91
N ALA A 60 -3.19 0.69 3.22
CA ALA A 60 -1.95 1.25 3.79
C ALA A 60 -2.25 2.19 4.97
N MET A 61 -3.21 3.10 4.84
CA MET A 61 -3.64 3.97 5.95
C MET A 61 -4.20 3.14 7.13
N LEU A 62 -5.01 2.12 6.85
CA LEU A 62 -5.65 1.30 7.89
C LEU A 62 -4.67 0.37 8.62
N ALA A 63 -3.51 0.07 8.02
CA ALA A 63 -2.44 -0.70 8.65
C ALA A 63 -1.60 0.14 9.64
N GLU A 64 -1.77 1.46 9.67
CA GLU A 64 -1.05 2.32 10.61
C GLU A 64 -1.52 2.14 12.07
N PRO A 65 -0.64 2.40 13.05
CA PRO A 65 -1.02 2.44 14.45
C PRO A 65 -2.19 3.41 14.73
N GLY A 66 -3.16 2.94 15.53
CA GLY A 66 -4.35 3.72 15.86
C GLY A 66 -5.45 3.67 14.78
N CYS A 67 -5.26 2.89 13.71
CA CYS A 67 -6.31 2.53 12.76
C CYS A 67 -6.82 1.10 13.01
N GLN A 68 -8.03 0.83 12.53
CA GLN A 68 -8.63 -0.50 12.54
C GLN A 68 -9.61 -0.64 11.37
N TRP A 69 -9.61 -1.81 10.73
CA TRP A 69 -10.60 -2.18 9.74
C TRP A 69 -11.42 -3.37 10.26
N LEU A 70 -12.71 -3.16 10.48
CA LEU A 70 -13.65 -4.22 10.83
C LEU A 70 -14.60 -4.50 9.67
N ALA A 71 -14.69 -5.76 9.30
CA ALA A 71 -15.74 -6.27 8.44
C ALA A 71 -16.88 -6.83 9.29
N THR A 72 -18.13 -6.60 8.88
CA THR A 72 -19.32 -7.19 9.52
C THR A 72 -19.99 -8.20 8.60
N THR A 73 -20.38 -9.35 9.15
CA THR A 73 -21.24 -10.33 8.47
C THR A 73 -22.71 -9.89 8.51
N ALA A 74 -23.57 -10.61 7.79
CA ALA A 74 -25.02 -10.36 7.82
C ALA A 74 -25.64 -10.67 9.19
N GLU A 75 -25.02 -11.56 9.96
CA GLU A 75 -25.39 -11.96 11.31
C GLU A 75 -24.91 -10.96 12.38
N GLY A 76 -24.13 -9.95 11.98
CA GLY A 76 -23.64 -8.88 12.87
C GLY A 76 -22.32 -9.19 13.58
N THR A 77 -21.58 -10.22 13.15
CA THR A 77 -20.24 -10.52 13.67
C THR A 77 -19.22 -9.56 13.08
N PHE A 78 -18.46 -8.87 13.93
CA PHE A 78 -17.34 -8.04 13.51
C PHE A 78 -16.04 -8.81 13.55
N PHE A 79 -15.20 -8.68 12.53
CA PHE A 79 -13.87 -9.23 12.52
C PHE A 79 -12.88 -8.30 11.82
N ASP A 80 -11.61 -8.37 12.19
CA ASP A 80 -10.56 -7.57 11.57
C ASP A 80 -10.33 -8.01 10.11
N GLY A 81 -10.45 -7.06 9.17
CA GLY A 81 -10.39 -7.37 7.74
C GLY A 81 -9.00 -7.81 7.24
N PHE A 82 -7.93 -7.59 8.01
CA PHE A 82 -6.58 -8.03 7.66
C PHE A 82 -6.26 -9.43 8.20
N THR A 83 -6.74 -9.73 9.41
CA THR A 83 -6.32 -10.90 10.21
C THR A 83 -7.43 -11.92 10.45
N GLY A 84 -8.70 -11.54 10.26
CA GLY A 84 -9.86 -12.38 10.51
C GLY A 84 -10.29 -12.49 11.96
N ARG A 85 -9.56 -11.86 12.89
CA ARG A 85 -9.85 -11.98 14.33
C ARG A 85 -11.19 -11.34 14.68
N VAL A 86 -12.06 -12.08 15.35
CA VAL A 86 -13.39 -11.61 15.77
C VAL A 86 -13.26 -10.56 16.86
N HIS A 87 -14.06 -9.51 16.77
CA HIS A 87 -14.07 -8.39 17.69
C HIS A 87 -15.47 -8.19 18.28
N GLN A 88 -15.53 -7.81 19.55
CA GLN A 88 -16.77 -7.48 20.26
C GLN A 88 -16.74 -6.04 20.76
N TRP A 89 -17.87 -5.35 20.66
CA TRP A 89 -18.05 -4.02 21.23
C TRP A 89 -18.21 -4.10 22.76
N ASP A 90 -17.39 -3.37 23.51
CA ASP A 90 -17.43 -3.33 24.99
C ASP A 90 -18.16 -2.10 25.56
N GLY A 91 -18.73 -1.23 24.70
CA GLY A 91 -19.31 0.06 25.08
C GLY A 91 -18.41 1.26 24.79
N ALA A 92 -17.11 1.05 24.59
CA ALA A 92 -16.13 2.10 24.30
C ALA A 92 -15.27 1.80 23.08
N ALA A 93 -14.85 0.55 22.84
CA ALA A 93 -14.03 0.15 21.70
C ALA A 93 -14.36 -1.29 21.27
N PHE A 94 -13.81 -1.68 20.12
CA PHE A 94 -13.88 -3.06 19.65
C PHE A 94 -12.70 -3.87 20.17
N GLN A 95 -12.97 -4.81 21.08
CA GLN A 95 -11.98 -5.66 21.69
C GLN A 95 -11.82 -6.98 20.93
N PRO A 96 -10.58 -7.46 20.73
CA PRO A 96 -10.36 -8.74 20.08
C PRO A 96 -10.77 -9.91 20.96
N LEU A 97 -11.35 -10.92 20.33
CA LEU A 97 -11.57 -12.26 20.88
C LEU A 97 -10.54 -13.23 20.29
N ASP A 98 -10.30 -14.35 20.97
CA ASP A 98 -9.44 -15.43 20.47
C ASP A 98 -10.24 -16.37 19.55
N GLU A 99 -10.80 -15.79 18.49
CA GLU A 99 -11.64 -16.46 17.51
C GLU A 99 -11.37 -15.85 16.13
N ILE A 100 -11.43 -16.69 15.08
CA ILE A 100 -11.34 -16.24 13.68
C ILE A 100 -12.70 -16.37 13.03
N GLY A 101 -13.16 -15.29 12.38
CA GLY A 101 -14.45 -15.28 11.70
C GLY A 101 -14.47 -16.28 10.54
N GLU A 102 -15.50 -17.12 10.47
CA GLU A 102 -15.65 -18.14 9.42
C GLU A 102 -15.61 -17.52 8.02
N ASP A 103 -16.30 -16.38 7.86
CA ASP A 103 -16.32 -15.59 6.63
C ASP A 103 -14.90 -15.30 6.16
N PHE A 104 -13.97 -14.92 7.04
CA PHE A 104 -12.59 -14.60 6.66
C PHE A 104 -11.87 -15.78 6.00
N LEU A 105 -12.17 -17.01 6.41
CA LEU A 105 -11.56 -18.23 5.88
C LEU A 105 -12.16 -18.65 4.53
N LEU A 106 -13.34 -18.14 4.17
CA LEU A 106 -14.00 -18.42 2.89
C LEU A 106 -13.29 -17.68 1.74
N THR A 107 -12.44 -18.40 1.03
CA THR A 107 -11.74 -17.90 -0.16
C THR A 107 -12.45 -18.36 -1.43
N PRO A 108 -13.27 -17.52 -2.09
CA PRO A 108 -13.74 -17.84 -3.44
C PRO A 108 -12.54 -17.91 -4.39
N ALA A 109 -12.46 -18.99 -5.17
CA ALA A 109 -11.45 -19.13 -6.21
C ALA A 109 -11.76 -18.13 -7.34
N LEU A 110 -11.00 -17.04 -7.40
CA LEU A 110 -11.02 -16.10 -8.52
C LEU A 110 -9.69 -16.21 -9.28
N PRO A 111 -9.70 -16.16 -10.62
CA PRO A 111 -8.52 -16.47 -11.44
C PRO A 111 -7.51 -15.33 -11.52
N SER A 112 -7.57 -14.32 -10.65
CA SER A 112 -6.69 -13.15 -10.73
C SER A 112 -5.47 -13.27 -9.81
N GLY A 113 -4.29 -13.10 -10.39
CA GLY A 113 -3.06 -12.84 -9.67
C GLY A 113 -2.68 -11.36 -9.72
N LEU A 114 -1.75 -10.97 -8.85
CA LEU A 114 -1.08 -9.68 -8.92
C LEU A 114 0.42 -9.83 -8.73
N VAL A 115 1.13 -8.84 -9.25
CA VAL A 115 2.51 -8.54 -8.86
C VAL A 115 2.45 -7.47 -7.79
N HIS A 116 3.11 -7.73 -6.67
CA HIS A 116 3.26 -6.82 -5.54
C HIS A 116 4.71 -6.39 -5.43
N VAL A 117 4.97 -5.10 -5.58
CA VAL A 117 6.30 -4.53 -5.43
C VAL A 117 6.34 -3.66 -4.18
N ARG A 118 7.39 -3.84 -3.39
CA ARG A 118 7.81 -2.92 -2.33
C ARG A 118 9.24 -2.53 -2.61
N ALA A 119 9.48 -1.25 -2.85
CA ALA A 119 10.81 -0.76 -3.19
C ALA A 119 11.06 0.60 -2.58
N GLU A 120 12.31 0.91 -2.32
CA GLU A 120 12.72 2.19 -1.76
C GLU A 120 14.02 2.67 -2.42
N THR A 121 14.17 3.99 -2.47
CA THR A 121 15.42 4.65 -2.83
C THR A 121 15.70 5.79 -1.87
N MET A 122 16.96 6.21 -1.82
CA MET A 122 17.41 7.35 -1.02
C MET A 122 17.91 8.44 -1.95
N HIS A 123 17.32 9.62 -1.81
CA HIS A 123 17.77 10.83 -2.48
C HIS A 123 18.66 11.66 -1.55
N PRO A 124 19.63 12.41 -2.10
CA PRO A 124 20.34 13.41 -1.30
C PRO A 124 19.34 14.43 -0.72
N ALA A 125 19.62 14.99 0.45
CA ALA A 125 18.82 16.08 1.01
C ALA A 125 19.29 17.43 0.44
N SER A 126 18.85 17.77 -0.76
CA SER A 126 19.27 18.95 -1.53
C SER A 126 18.07 19.69 -2.13
N HIS A 127 18.21 20.99 -2.42
CA HIS A 127 17.22 21.72 -3.22
C HIS A 127 17.12 21.20 -4.68
N SER A 128 18.15 20.49 -5.14
CA SER A 128 18.14 19.81 -6.45
C SER A 128 17.48 18.45 -6.42
N THR A 129 16.99 17.98 -5.27
CA THR A 129 16.33 16.68 -5.14
C THR A 129 15.06 16.65 -5.96
N ARG A 130 14.82 15.52 -6.62
CA ARG A 130 13.65 15.26 -7.46
C ARG A 130 13.03 13.95 -7.02
N ILE A 131 11.73 13.95 -6.81
CA ILE A 131 10.95 12.82 -6.32
C ILE A 131 10.01 12.37 -7.42
N GLY A 132 9.73 11.06 -7.48
CA GLY A 132 8.79 10.47 -8.42
C GLY A 132 9.46 9.80 -9.62
N GLY A 133 10.70 10.16 -9.95
CA GLY A 133 11.44 9.48 -11.02
C GLY A 133 11.60 7.96 -10.77
N PHE A 134 11.87 7.56 -9.52
CA PHE A 134 11.93 6.15 -9.14
C PHE A 134 10.58 5.45 -9.30
N THR A 135 9.51 6.08 -8.81
CA THR A 135 8.13 5.63 -9.03
C THR A 135 7.80 5.48 -10.53
N ALA A 136 8.16 6.46 -11.37
CA ALA A 136 7.87 6.43 -12.81
C ALA A 136 8.56 5.26 -13.52
N GLN A 137 9.78 4.92 -13.11
CA GLN A 137 10.53 3.77 -13.64
C GLN A 137 9.89 2.44 -13.25
N LEU A 138 9.36 2.31 -12.03
CA LEU A 138 8.60 1.12 -11.61
C LEU A 138 7.34 0.91 -12.46
N PHE A 139 6.56 1.98 -12.68
CA PHE A 139 5.39 1.92 -13.55
C PHE A 139 5.77 1.53 -14.98
N THR A 140 6.81 2.15 -15.53
CA THR A 140 7.27 1.87 -16.89
C THR A 140 7.76 0.44 -17.05
N GLU A 141 8.48 -0.09 -16.07
CA GLU A 141 8.98 -1.46 -16.08
C GLU A 141 7.85 -2.49 -16.09
N LEU A 142 6.81 -2.28 -15.30
CA LEU A 142 5.75 -3.26 -15.10
C LEU A 142 4.59 -3.14 -16.09
N THR A 143 4.36 -1.93 -16.63
CA THR A 143 3.22 -1.64 -17.52
C THR A 143 3.61 -1.22 -18.93
N GLY A 144 4.87 -0.81 -19.13
CA GLY A 144 5.34 -0.19 -20.37
C GLY A 144 5.09 1.31 -20.47
N ALA A 145 4.44 1.95 -19.48
CA ALA A 145 4.12 3.37 -19.48
C ALA A 145 4.43 4.05 -18.14
N ALA A 146 4.67 5.36 -18.18
CA ALA A 146 4.74 6.18 -16.98
C ALA A 146 3.37 6.24 -16.27
N PRO A 147 3.33 6.66 -14.98
CA PRO A 147 2.07 6.90 -14.29
C PRO A 147 1.22 7.93 -15.04
N THR A 148 -0.10 7.86 -14.85
CA THR A 148 -1.05 8.75 -15.50
C THR A 148 -1.49 9.89 -14.58
N GLY A 149 -1.50 9.66 -13.27
CA GLY A 149 -1.95 10.65 -12.30
C GLY A 149 -1.50 10.36 -10.88
N TRP A 150 -1.63 11.37 -10.03
CA TRP A 150 -1.32 11.31 -8.61
C TRP A 150 -2.28 12.16 -7.76
N GLY A 151 -2.28 11.92 -6.47
CA GLY A 151 -3.04 12.72 -5.49
C GLY A 151 -2.74 12.29 -4.06
N VAL A 152 -3.39 12.92 -3.09
CA VAL A 152 -3.28 12.57 -1.65
C VAL A 152 -4.41 11.65 -1.17
N ALA A 153 -5.32 11.31 -2.09
CA ALA A 153 -6.53 10.53 -1.87
C ALA A 153 -7.02 9.97 -3.20
N GLU A 154 -7.98 9.06 -3.15
CA GLU A 154 -8.70 8.51 -4.29
C GLU A 154 -10.07 9.20 -4.47
N PRO A 155 -10.52 9.42 -5.73
CA PRO A 155 -9.75 9.26 -6.96
C PRO A 155 -8.65 10.32 -7.06
N VAL A 156 -7.55 9.99 -7.76
CA VAL A 156 -6.50 10.97 -8.02
C VAL A 156 -7.04 12.14 -8.86
N SER A 157 -6.55 13.35 -8.60
CA SER A 157 -7.00 14.57 -9.29
C SER A 157 -5.95 15.17 -10.21
N GLU A 158 -4.67 14.90 -9.97
CA GLU A 158 -3.58 15.56 -10.68
C GLU A 158 -3.02 14.65 -11.79
N PRO A 159 -2.69 15.20 -12.97
CA PRO A 159 -1.93 14.46 -13.96
C PRO A 159 -0.51 14.18 -13.43
N TRP A 160 0.10 13.09 -13.91
CA TRP A 160 1.48 12.78 -13.53
C TRP A 160 2.45 13.87 -14.00
N ASP A 161 3.10 14.51 -13.04
CA ASP A 161 4.17 15.48 -13.24
C ASP A 161 5.16 15.36 -12.07
N GLU A 162 6.37 14.87 -12.35
CA GLU A 162 7.42 14.69 -11.35
C GLU A 162 7.82 16.01 -10.68
N ALA A 163 7.72 17.14 -11.38
CA ALA A 163 8.00 18.45 -10.81
C ALA A 163 6.93 18.86 -9.79
N ALA A 164 5.64 18.60 -10.10
CA ALA A 164 4.54 18.85 -9.19
C ALA A 164 4.59 17.94 -7.96
N VAL A 165 4.89 16.65 -8.15
CA VAL A 165 5.12 15.68 -7.07
C VAL A 165 6.27 16.12 -6.17
N THR A 166 7.39 16.53 -6.77
CA THR A 166 8.55 17.05 -6.03
C THR A 166 8.18 18.28 -5.21
N ALA A 167 7.48 19.26 -5.81
CA ALA A 167 7.07 20.48 -5.12
C ALA A 167 6.16 20.17 -3.92
N HIS A 168 5.17 19.29 -4.09
CA HIS A 168 4.30 18.86 -3.00
C HIS A 168 5.07 18.23 -1.84
N CYS A 169 5.99 17.30 -2.14
CA CYS A 169 6.81 16.67 -1.10
C CYS A 169 7.72 17.69 -0.40
N PHE A 170 8.25 18.66 -1.15
CA PHE A 170 9.09 19.73 -0.60
C PHE A 170 8.31 20.66 0.33
N GLU A 171 7.10 21.07 -0.04
CA GLU A 171 6.23 21.92 0.79
C GLU A 171 5.78 21.24 2.08
N ARG A 172 5.62 19.92 2.04
CA ARG A 172 5.18 19.11 3.18
C ARG A 172 6.32 18.79 4.16
N ALA A 173 7.57 18.81 3.70
CA ALA A 173 8.72 18.53 4.55
C ALA A 173 8.80 19.50 5.75
N PRO A 174 9.11 19.00 6.98
CA PRO A 174 9.60 17.66 7.29
C PRO A 174 8.52 16.61 7.55
N GLU A 175 7.22 16.94 7.41
CA GLU A 175 6.16 15.94 7.54
C GLU A 175 6.24 14.94 6.38
N THR A 176 5.89 13.68 6.68
CA THR A 176 5.79 12.63 5.68
C THR A 176 4.72 12.97 4.64
N ALA A 177 5.09 12.93 3.36
CA ALA A 177 4.14 12.99 2.26
C ALA A 177 3.66 11.58 1.91
N PHE A 178 2.34 11.41 1.79
CA PHE A 178 1.69 10.18 1.35
C PHE A 178 0.96 10.47 0.05
N LEU A 179 1.29 9.73 -1.01
CA LEU A 179 0.74 9.94 -2.34
C LEU A 179 0.11 8.65 -2.85
N VAL A 180 -1.04 8.79 -3.50
CA VAL A 180 -1.65 7.78 -4.35
C VAL A 180 -1.21 8.05 -5.78
N VAL A 181 -0.67 7.05 -6.44
CA VAL A 181 -0.22 7.14 -7.84
C VAL A 181 -0.92 6.06 -8.64
N VAL A 182 -1.43 6.40 -9.82
CA VAL A 182 -2.12 5.46 -10.70
C VAL A 182 -1.53 5.49 -12.11
N GLY A 183 -1.78 4.42 -12.86
CA GLY A 183 -1.26 4.26 -14.21
C GLY A 183 -2.14 3.40 -15.08
N HIS A 184 -1.73 3.23 -16.33
CA HIS A 184 -2.41 2.34 -17.26
C HIS A 184 -2.38 0.88 -16.76
N PRO A 185 -3.38 0.06 -17.10
CA PRO A 185 -3.30 -1.37 -16.90
C PRO A 185 -2.07 -1.94 -17.59
N ARG A 186 -1.51 -3.02 -17.03
CA ARG A 186 -0.49 -3.81 -17.72
C ARG A 186 -1.08 -4.37 -19.01
N VAL A 187 -0.27 -4.48 -20.05
CA VAL A 187 -0.69 -5.07 -21.33
C VAL A 187 -1.31 -6.46 -21.10
N GLY A 188 -2.51 -6.67 -21.63
CA GLY A 188 -3.26 -7.92 -21.46
C GLY A 188 -4.10 -8.02 -20.18
N THR A 189 -4.21 -6.92 -19.42
CA THR A 189 -5.00 -6.85 -18.17
C THR A 189 -5.98 -5.68 -18.21
N ALA A 190 -6.89 -5.60 -17.24
CA ALA A 190 -7.97 -4.60 -17.23
C ALA A 190 -7.84 -3.61 -16.06
N ALA A 191 -7.30 -4.03 -14.92
CA ALA A 191 -7.20 -3.17 -13.74
C ALA A 191 -6.05 -2.15 -13.89
N PRO A 192 -6.31 -0.85 -13.65
CA PRO A 192 -5.26 0.16 -13.63
C PRO A 192 -4.27 -0.12 -12.49
N VAL A 193 -2.98 0.11 -12.74
CA VAL A 193 -1.95 0.01 -11.70
C VAL A 193 -2.16 1.07 -10.65
N ILE A 194 -1.96 0.70 -9.40
CA ILE A 194 -2.07 1.61 -8.24
C ILE A 194 -0.84 1.44 -7.34
N ALA A 195 -0.37 2.56 -6.82
CA ALA A 195 0.74 2.61 -5.90
C ALA A 195 0.48 3.61 -4.77
N VAL A 196 1.09 3.33 -3.63
CA VAL A 196 1.29 4.25 -2.53
C VAL A 196 2.76 4.65 -2.52
N VAL A 197 3.02 5.96 -2.52
CA VAL A 197 4.36 6.52 -2.40
C VAL A 197 4.43 7.30 -1.09
N THR A 198 5.39 6.94 -0.25
CA THR A 198 5.69 7.64 1.00
C THR A 198 7.04 8.33 0.86
N VAL A 199 7.09 9.61 1.22
CA VAL A 199 8.30 10.41 1.13
C VAL A 199 8.60 11.02 2.49
N GLU A 200 9.75 10.66 3.05
CA GLU A 200 10.18 11.07 4.39
C GLU A 200 11.55 11.72 4.32
N ARG A 201 11.70 12.88 4.97
CA ARG A 201 13.00 13.54 5.12
C ARG A 201 13.63 13.11 6.44
N SER A 202 14.73 12.38 6.35
CA SER A 202 15.56 12.00 7.49
C SER A 202 16.83 12.86 7.57
N PHE A 203 17.67 12.60 8.57
CA PHE A 203 19.02 13.19 8.65
C PHE A 203 19.93 12.71 7.51
N HIS A 204 19.71 11.51 6.99
CA HIS A 204 20.56 10.87 5.98
C HIS A 204 20.17 11.21 4.54
N GLY A 205 18.98 11.75 4.32
CA GLY A 205 18.49 12.04 2.97
C GLY A 205 16.97 12.18 2.93
N VAL A 206 16.43 12.04 1.72
CA VAL A 206 14.99 11.94 1.49
C VAL A 206 14.70 10.53 1.01
N HIS A 207 13.94 9.77 1.79
CA HIS A 207 13.53 8.41 1.47
C HIS A 207 12.28 8.48 0.58
N GLU A 208 12.30 7.81 -0.57
CA GLU A 208 11.12 7.56 -1.40
C GLU A 208 10.83 6.06 -1.34
N SER A 209 9.72 5.68 -0.71
CA SER A 209 9.24 4.31 -0.60
C SER A 209 7.99 4.12 -1.43
N VAL A 210 7.93 3.05 -2.20
CA VAL A 210 6.84 2.74 -3.13
C VAL A 210 6.30 1.34 -2.84
N GLU A 211 5.01 1.24 -2.57
CA GLU A 211 4.26 -0.02 -2.61
C GLU A 211 3.31 0.02 -3.80
N LEU A 212 3.40 -0.97 -4.69
CA LEU A 212 2.73 -0.95 -5.98
C LEU A 212 2.10 -2.32 -6.28
N LEU A 213 0.86 -2.30 -6.78
CA LEU A 213 0.14 -3.47 -7.24
C LEU A 213 -0.14 -3.39 -8.74
N VAL A 214 0.14 -4.48 -9.45
CA VAL A 214 -0.17 -4.64 -10.88
C VAL A 214 -0.92 -5.94 -11.09
N GLU A 215 -1.96 -5.92 -11.93
CA GLU A 215 -2.67 -7.14 -12.30
C GLU A 215 -1.74 -8.05 -13.12
N SER A 216 -1.67 -9.31 -12.73
CA SER A 216 -0.85 -10.30 -13.41
C SER A 216 -1.50 -11.68 -13.26
N PRO A 217 -2.31 -12.10 -14.25
CA PRO A 217 -2.99 -13.40 -14.22
C PRO A 217 -2.01 -14.56 -14.07
N GLU A 218 -0.85 -14.47 -14.72
CA GLU A 218 0.25 -15.42 -14.63
C GLU A 218 1.45 -14.79 -13.91
N PRO A 219 2.28 -15.59 -13.21
CA PRO A 219 3.56 -15.12 -12.68
C PRO A 219 4.47 -14.56 -13.78
N LEU A 220 5.31 -13.58 -13.42
CA LEU A 220 6.33 -13.04 -14.32
C LEU A 220 7.36 -14.10 -14.68
N ASP A 221 7.75 -14.14 -15.95
CA ASP A 221 8.80 -15.04 -16.43
C ASP A 221 10.20 -14.59 -15.97
N ALA A 222 11.19 -15.46 -16.17
CA ALA A 222 12.57 -15.18 -15.76
C ALA A 222 13.17 -13.93 -16.43
N GLY A 223 12.84 -13.66 -17.71
CA GLY A 223 13.35 -12.49 -18.42
C GLY A 223 12.74 -11.19 -17.90
N GLN A 224 11.46 -11.22 -17.51
CA GLN A 224 10.78 -10.10 -16.85
C GLN A 224 11.38 -9.81 -15.46
N LEU A 225 11.67 -10.85 -14.68
CA LEU A 225 12.33 -10.71 -13.38
C LEU A 225 13.76 -10.16 -13.51
N ASP A 226 14.53 -10.64 -14.50
CA ASP A 226 15.87 -10.14 -14.79
C ASP A 226 15.83 -8.66 -15.21
N SER A 227 14.89 -8.29 -16.10
CA SER A 227 14.67 -6.89 -16.51
C SER A 227 14.33 -5.99 -15.33
N PHE A 228 13.41 -6.43 -14.46
CA PHE A 228 13.06 -5.72 -13.24
C PHE A 228 14.28 -5.48 -12.34
N SER A 229 15.07 -6.53 -12.07
CA SER A 229 16.26 -6.41 -11.22
C SER A 229 17.28 -5.42 -11.79
N ALA A 230 17.55 -5.50 -13.10
CA ALA A 230 18.47 -4.60 -13.78
C ALA A 230 17.96 -3.15 -13.83
N ARG A 231 16.64 -2.95 -13.89
CA ARG A 231 16.01 -1.63 -13.77
C ARG A 231 16.18 -1.06 -12.37
N MET A 232 15.90 -1.84 -11.33
CA MET A 232 16.02 -1.40 -9.94
C MET A 232 17.46 -1.04 -9.58
N HIS A 233 18.43 -1.86 -10.03
CA HIS A 233 19.85 -1.56 -9.87
C HIS A 233 20.25 -0.24 -10.54
N ARG A 234 19.87 -0.03 -11.81
CA ARG A 234 20.18 1.22 -12.55
C ARG A 234 19.56 2.48 -11.94
N ASN A 235 18.46 2.32 -11.21
CA ASN A 235 17.77 3.43 -10.54
C ASN A 235 18.12 3.53 -9.05
N HIS A 236 19.23 2.92 -8.63
CA HIS A 236 19.75 3.02 -7.26
C HIS A 236 18.69 2.65 -6.21
N ALA A 237 17.93 1.58 -6.46
CA ALA A 237 17.07 1.01 -5.44
C ALA A 237 17.93 0.58 -4.25
N ARG A 238 17.57 1.05 -3.06
CA ARG A 238 18.18 0.62 -1.81
C ARG A 238 17.65 -0.75 -1.40
N THR A 239 16.35 -0.95 -1.56
CA THR A 239 15.74 -2.28 -1.57
C THR A 239 14.63 -2.32 -2.62
N ALA A 240 14.41 -3.48 -3.24
CA ALA A 240 13.23 -3.72 -4.05
C ALA A 240 12.87 -5.21 -3.98
N VAL A 241 11.65 -5.53 -3.56
CA VAL A 241 11.13 -6.89 -3.53
C VAL A 241 9.90 -6.93 -4.42
N LEU A 242 9.94 -7.83 -5.40
CA LEU A 242 8.82 -8.18 -6.26
C LEU A 242 8.34 -9.57 -5.87
N GLY A 243 7.04 -9.69 -5.57
CA GLY A 243 6.40 -10.96 -5.32
C GLY A 243 5.11 -11.14 -6.10
N HIS A 244 4.64 -12.38 -6.13
CA HIS A 244 3.35 -12.74 -6.71
C HIS A 244 2.35 -13.05 -5.59
N ALA A 245 1.14 -12.53 -5.70
CA ALA A 245 0.07 -12.81 -4.75
C ALA A 245 -1.25 -13.05 -5.48
N LEU A 246 -2.23 -13.58 -4.76
CA LEU A 246 -3.60 -13.67 -5.25
C LEU A 246 -4.29 -12.32 -5.12
N ALA A 247 -4.99 -11.92 -6.18
CA ALA A 247 -5.94 -10.82 -6.16
C ALA A 247 -7.35 -11.40 -6.20
N PHE A 248 -8.30 -10.81 -5.48
CA PHE A 248 -9.69 -11.25 -5.58
C PHE A 248 -10.43 -10.45 -6.66
N SER A 249 -10.21 -9.13 -6.72
CA SER A 249 -10.73 -8.30 -7.81
C SER A 249 -9.99 -6.97 -7.90
N SER A 250 -9.67 -6.52 -9.11
CA SER A 250 -9.24 -5.15 -9.42
C SER A 250 -8.18 -4.56 -8.48
N LEU A 251 -7.21 -5.37 -8.05
CA LEU A 251 -6.12 -4.99 -7.12
C LEU A 251 -6.59 -4.49 -5.73
N ALA A 252 -7.79 -4.89 -5.32
CA ALA A 252 -8.35 -4.58 -4.01
C ALA A 252 -8.22 -5.78 -3.05
N ARG A 253 -8.03 -5.47 -1.76
CA ARG A 253 -7.95 -6.46 -0.69
C ARG A 253 -9.35 -6.72 -0.13
N PRO A 254 -9.90 -7.94 -0.26
CA PRO A 254 -11.15 -8.29 0.43
C PRO A 254 -10.90 -8.49 1.93
N ALA A 255 -11.96 -8.46 2.72
CA ALA A 255 -11.92 -8.87 4.14
C ALA A 255 -11.86 -10.40 4.26
N ARG A 256 -10.87 -11.04 3.63
CA ARG A 256 -10.70 -12.50 3.52
C ARG A 256 -9.23 -12.87 3.58
N PHE A 257 -8.95 -14.13 3.92
CA PHE A 257 -7.62 -14.68 3.83
C PHE A 257 -7.14 -14.68 2.37
N THR A 258 -6.05 -13.96 2.12
CA THR A 258 -5.51 -13.73 0.76
C THR A 258 -4.16 -14.42 0.56
N GLY A 259 -3.69 -15.16 1.56
CA GLY A 259 -2.32 -15.67 1.61
C GLY A 259 -1.30 -14.54 1.80
N VAL A 260 -0.05 -14.84 1.44
CA VAL A 260 1.07 -13.90 1.45
C VAL A 260 1.62 -13.74 0.04
N SER A 261 2.20 -12.57 -0.23
CA SER A 261 3.00 -12.38 -1.45
C SER A 261 4.22 -13.29 -1.39
N VAL A 262 4.40 -14.12 -2.42
CA VAL A 262 5.54 -15.02 -2.57
C VAL A 262 6.65 -14.25 -3.29
N PRO A 263 7.79 -13.94 -2.63
CA PRO A 263 8.87 -13.19 -3.25
C PRO A 263 9.45 -13.95 -4.44
N ALA A 264 9.60 -13.27 -5.57
CA ALA A 264 10.15 -13.81 -6.81
C ALA A 264 11.48 -13.15 -7.21
N CYS A 265 11.67 -11.89 -6.86
CA CYS A 265 12.91 -11.16 -7.07
C CYS A 265 13.16 -10.19 -5.90
N ALA A 266 14.41 -10.10 -5.46
CA ALA A 266 14.85 -9.13 -4.47
C ALA A 266 16.14 -8.47 -4.94
N VAL A 267 16.19 -7.14 -4.82
CA VAL A 267 17.36 -6.29 -5.10
C VAL A 267 17.71 -5.56 -3.81
N PHE A 268 19.00 -5.57 -3.48
CA PHE A 268 19.56 -4.87 -2.35
C PHE A 268 20.64 -3.92 -2.84
N GLY A 269 20.56 -2.67 -2.43
CA GLY A 269 21.55 -1.64 -2.73
C GLY A 269 22.89 -1.90 -2.03
N PRO A 270 23.93 -1.14 -2.38
CA PRO A 270 25.28 -1.33 -1.86
C PRO A 270 25.37 -1.20 -0.33
N GLU A 271 24.45 -0.45 0.30
CA GLU A 271 24.38 -0.30 1.75
C GLU A 271 24.17 -1.65 2.45
N ALA A 272 23.40 -2.57 1.85
CA ALA A 272 23.18 -3.90 2.39
C ALA A 272 24.46 -4.76 2.42
N LEU A 273 25.45 -4.41 1.62
CA LEU A 273 26.74 -5.11 1.54
C LEU A 273 27.79 -4.53 2.50
N GLN A 274 27.57 -3.35 3.09
CA GLN A 274 28.56 -2.69 3.95
C GLN A 274 28.90 -3.50 5.19
N ASP A 275 27.88 -4.10 5.83
CA ASP A 275 28.06 -4.88 7.06
C ASP A 275 28.33 -6.36 6.81
N TYR A 276 27.94 -6.88 5.63
CA TYR A 276 27.92 -8.32 5.34
C TYR A 276 29.03 -8.77 4.38
N GLY A 277 29.50 -7.88 3.48
CA GLY A 277 30.45 -8.20 2.43
C GLY A 277 29.84 -8.94 1.23
N ALA A 278 30.40 -8.68 0.03
CA ALA A 278 29.88 -9.18 -1.25
C ALA A 278 29.80 -10.72 -1.35
N ASP A 279 30.86 -11.43 -1.00
CA ASP A 279 30.92 -12.89 -1.12
C ASP A 279 29.94 -13.60 -0.17
N ALA A 280 29.84 -13.11 1.07
CA ALA A 280 28.90 -13.66 2.04
C ALA A 280 27.46 -13.39 1.62
N ALA A 281 27.17 -12.20 1.07
CA ALA A 281 25.84 -11.86 0.57
C ALA A 281 25.43 -12.77 -0.59
N LEU A 282 26.34 -13.02 -1.55
CA LEU A 282 26.11 -13.97 -2.64
C LEU A 282 25.84 -15.39 -2.12
N ALA A 283 26.61 -15.85 -1.15
CA ALA A 283 26.42 -17.17 -0.55
C ALA A 283 25.06 -17.30 0.15
N ALA A 284 24.61 -16.25 0.83
CA ALA A 284 23.32 -16.22 1.54
C ALA A 284 22.11 -16.10 0.59
N ALA A 285 22.26 -15.35 -0.52
CA ALA A 285 21.19 -15.10 -1.49
C ALA A 285 20.94 -16.29 -2.45
N GLY A 286 21.86 -17.25 -2.51
CA GLY A 286 21.69 -18.50 -3.25
C GLY A 286 22.13 -18.44 -4.72
N PRO A 287 21.92 -19.53 -5.48
CA PRO A 287 22.62 -19.77 -6.76
C PRO A 287 22.22 -18.84 -7.92
N ARG A 288 21.12 -18.09 -7.78
CA ARG A 288 20.67 -17.12 -8.78
C ARG A 288 21.14 -15.69 -8.50
N ALA A 289 21.83 -15.46 -7.38
CA ALA A 289 22.32 -14.14 -7.01
C ALA A 289 23.43 -13.64 -7.95
N ARG A 290 23.47 -12.32 -8.15
CA ARG A 290 24.42 -11.60 -9.00
C ARG A 290 24.81 -10.30 -8.29
N LEU A 291 26.03 -9.82 -8.52
CA LEU A 291 26.51 -8.49 -8.15
C LEU A 291 26.67 -7.62 -9.40
#